data_AF-A0A1I2HXK6-F1
#
_entry.id   AF-A0A1I2HXK6-F1
#
_cell.length_a   1.000
_cell.length_b   1.000
_cell.length_c   1.000
_cell.angle_alpha   90.00
_cell.angle_beta   90.00
_cell.angle_gamma   90.00
#
_symmetry.space_group_name_H-M   'P 1'
#
loop_
_entity.id
_entity.type
_entity.pdbx_description
1 polymer ?
#
loop_
_entity_poly.entity_id
_entity_poly.type
_entity_poly.pdbx_seq_one_letter_code
_entity_poly.pdbx_strand_id
1 'polypeptide(L)'
;MNAREQLNAVADWLGWQNESLSFGLRSSMDALRLYDYAQAHPDTLAEMADEWTSRQRIAALGYDPLDEREAAEGREVNETGATSAAKAMKAARRLLDSVAFVAKEGDTRPVIKALDAVIGGGAQ
;
A
#
# COMPACT_ATOMS: atom_id res chain seq x y z
N MET A 1 18.69 -9.38 20.27
CA MET A 1 18.51 -8.99 18.86
C MET A 1 18.58 -7.47 18.78
N ASN A 2 19.48 -6.91 17.98
CA ASN A 2 19.49 -5.48 17.67
C ASN A 2 18.52 -5.16 16.53
N ALA A 3 18.25 -3.87 16.27
CA ALA A 3 17.28 -3.44 15.25
C ALA A 3 17.61 -3.97 13.84
N ARG A 4 18.89 -4.07 13.49
CA ARG A 4 19.33 -4.62 12.19
C ARG A 4 19.02 -6.12 12.09
N GLU A 5 19.30 -6.88 13.14
CA GLU A 5 18.99 -8.30 13.22
C GLU A 5 17.49 -8.55 13.18
N GLN A 6 16.68 -7.70 13.81
CA GLN A 6 15.22 -7.81 13.78
C GLN A 6 14.69 -7.57 12.35
N LEU A 7 15.16 -6.52 11.67
CA LEU A 7 14.77 -6.28 10.27
C LEU A 7 15.14 -7.46 9.36
N ASN A 8 16.31 -8.07 9.57
CA ASN A 8 16.72 -9.26 8.82
C ASN A 8 15.81 -10.46 9.12
N ALA A 9 15.48 -10.72 10.38
CA ALA A 9 14.61 -11.82 10.77
C ALA A 9 13.18 -11.64 10.21
N VAL A 10 12.66 -10.42 10.22
CA VAL A 10 11.36 -10.08 9.65
C VAL A 10 11.37 -10.29 8.14
N ALA A 11 12.43 -9.86 7.44
CA ALA A 11 12.56 -10.05 6.00
C ALA A 11 12.65 -11.54 5.61
N ASP A 12 13.41 -12.33 6.37
CA ASP A 12 13.53 -13.77 6.16
C ASP A 12 12.18 -14.48 6.38
N TRP A 13 11.53 -14.21 7.52
CA TRP A 13 10.21 -14.78 7.84
C TRP A 13 9.12 -14.35 6.85
N LEU A 14 9.14 -13.10 6.40
CA LEU A 14 8.20 -12.62 5.37
C LEU A 14 8.43 -13.32 4.03
N GLY A 15 9.68 -13.71 3.73
CA GLY A 15 10.03 -14.46 2.52
C GLY A 15 9.49 -15.89 2.49
N TRP A 16 9.02 -16.44 3.62
CA TRP A 16 8.39 -17.76 3.68
C TRP A 16 6.88 -17.69 3.41
N GLN A 17 6.30 -16.50 3.45
CA GLN A 17 4.86 -16.28 3.25
C GLN A 17 4.51 -16.34 1.77
N ASN A 18 3.23 -16.58 1.47
CA ASN A 18 2.73 -16.38 0.11
C ASN A 18 2.91 -14.91 -0.34
N GLU A 19 3.33 -14.70 -1.59
CA GLU A 19 3.52 -13.36 -2.17
C GLU A 19 2.26 -12.49 -2.09
N SER A 20 1.08 -13.11 -2.17
CA SER A 20 -0.23 -12.44 -2.01
C SER A 20 -0.35 -11.70 -0.67
N LEU A 21 0.20 -12.28 0.41
CA LEU A 21 0.23 -11.63 1.73
C LEU A 21 1.03 -10.34 1.65
N SER A 22 2.20 -10.38 1.00
CA SER A 22 3.09 -9.23 0.84
C SER A 22 2.45 -8.13 0.00
N PHE A 23 1.74 -8.47 -1.07
CA PHE A 23 1.01 -7.49 -1.88
C PHE A 23 -0.13 -6.80 -1.12
N GLY A 24 -0.81 -7.54 -0.24
CA GLY A 24 -1.86 -7.02 0.63
C GLY A 24 -1.37 -6.13 1.77
N LEU A 25 -0.07 -6.09 2.07
CA LEU A 25 0.47 -5.19 3.10
C LEU A 25 0.45 -3.74 2.62
N ARG A 26 -0.10 -2.83 3.44
CA ARG A 26 -0.22 -1.41 3.10
C ARG A 26 1.12 -0.70 3.18
N SER A 27 2.03 -1.17 4.02
CA SER A 27 3.38 -0.66 4.21
C SER A 27 4.36 -1.74 4.67
N SER A 28 5.67 -1.48 4.58
CA SER A 28 6.70 -2.34 5.18
C SER A 28 6.62 -2.43 6.70
N MET A 29 5.98 -1.45 7.36
CA MET A 29 5.74 -1.48 8.81
C MET A 29 4.73 -2.55 9.20
N ASP A 30 3.82 -2.92 8.30
CA ASP A 30 2.83 -3.96 8.57
C ASP A 30 3.49 -5.34 8.64
N ALA A 31 4.58 -5.58 7.88
CA ALA A 31 5.39 -6.80 8.02
C ALA A 31 6.03 -6.91 9.42
N LEU A 32 6.52 -5.78 9.96
CA LEU A 32 7.06 -5.72 11.33
C LEU A 32 5.99 -6.05 12.36
N ARG A 33 4.80 -5.47 12.24
CA ARG A 33 3.68 -5.73 13.15
C ARG A 33 3.21 -7.18 13.10
N LEU A 34 3.11 -7.78 11.91
CA LEU A 34 2.78 -9.19 11.77
C LEU A 34 3.81 -10.08 12.44
N TYR A 35 5.10 -9.84 12.18
CA TYR A 35 6.17 -10.60 12.80
C TYR A 35 6.15 -10.49 14.33
N ASP A 36 6.04 -9.27 14.87
CA ASP A 36 5.96 -9.05 16.32
C ASP A 36 4.73 -9.76 16.92
N TYR A 37 3.59 -9.76 16.21
CA TYR A 37 2.38 -10.49 16.64
C TYR A 37 2.60 -12.01 16.63
N ALA A 38 3.29 -12.54 15.62
CA ALA A 38 3.68 -13.96 15.54
C ALA A 38 4.57 -14.37 16.73
N GLN A 39 5.62 -13.58 17.00
CA GLN A 39 6.55 -13.83 18.10
C GLN A 39 5.89 -13.73 19.49
N ALA A 40 4.83 -12.92 19.62
CA ALA A 40 4.07 -12.79 20.86
C ALA A 40 3.09 -13.97 21.10
N HIS A 41 2.78 -14.76 20.07
CA HIS A 41 1.76 -15.81 20.14
C HIS A 41 2.21 -17.16 19.51
N PRO A 42 3.44 -17.64 19.79
CA PRO A 42 4.03 -18.77 19.08
C PRO A 42 3.26 -20.09 19.26
N ASP A 43 2.56 -20.25 20.38
CA ASP A 43 1.83 -21.48 20.71
C ASP A 43 0.42 -21.55 20.09
N THR A 44 -0.08 -20.43 19.54
CA THR A 44 -1.48 -20.32 19.10
C THR A 44 -1.65 -19.94 17.64
N LEU A 45 -0.59 -19.44 17.01
CA LEU A 45 -0.57 -19.07 15.61
C LEU A 45 0.20 -20.12 14.81
N ALA A 46 -0.23 -20.33 13.56
CA ALA A 46 0.59 -21.06 12.61
C ALA A 46 1.89 -20.29 12.34
N GLU A 47 2.93 -21.00 11.89
CA GLU A 47 4.24 -20.41 11.60
C GLU A 47 4.16 -19.35 10.49
N MET A 48 3.30 -19.58 9.50
CA MET A 48 3.05 -18.68 8.39
C MET A 48 1.76 -17.88 8.61
N ALA A 49 1.84 -16.56 8.44
CA ALA A 49 0.73 -15.63 8.57
C ALA A 49 -0.32 -15.74 7.47
N ASP A 50 0.03 -16.26 6.29
CA ASP A 50 -0.99 -16.58 5.28
C ASP A 50 -1.90 -17.76 5.68
N GLU A 51 -1.44 -18.62 6.58
CA GLU A 51 -2.25 -19.72 7.16
C GLU A 51 -3.13 -19.27 8.34
N TRP A 52 -2.97 -18.04 8.81
CA TRP A 52 -3.79 -17.51 9.90
C TRP A 52 -5.25 -17.36 9.44
N THR A 53 -6.16 -17.32 10.42
CA THR A 53 -7.52 -16.87 10.16
C THR A 53 -7.54 -15.37 9.92
N SER A 54 -8.53 -14.89 9.15
CA SER A 54 -8.76 -13.46 8.93
C SER A 54 -8.80 -12.66 10.24
N ARG A 55 -9.46 -13.20 11.27
CA ARG A 55 -9.54 -12.57 12.60
C ARG A 55 -8.17 -12.36 13.25
N GLN A 56 -7.25 -13.32 13.10
CA GLN A 56 -5.90 -13.21 13.68
C GLN A 56 -5.08 -12.14 12.94
N ARG A 57 -5.17 -12.06 11.61
CA ARG A 57 -4.51 -10.99 10.85
C ARG A 57 -5.10 -9.60 11.17
N ILE A 58 -6.42 -9.50 11.29
CA ILE A 58 -7.10 -8.26 11.72
C ILE A 58 -6.67 -7.86 13.14
N ALA A 59 -6.47 -8.81 14.05
CA ALA A 59 -5.97 -8.49 15.39
C ALA A 59 -4.55 -7.90 15.36
N ALA A 60 -3.70 -8.35 14.43
CA ALA A 60 -2.34 -7.85 14.27
C ALA A 60 -2.26 -6.48 13.56
N LEU A 61 -3.09 -6.26 12.53
CA LEU A 61 -2.97 -5.14 11.61
C LEU A 61 -4.14 -4.15 11.62
N GLY A 62 -5.28 -4.53 12.18
CA GLY A 62 -6.54 -3.78 12.09
C GLY A 62 -7.30 -3.99 10.78
N TYR A 63 -6.77 -4.79 9.86
CA TYR A 63 -7.40 -5.20 8.59
C TYR A 63 -6.86 -6.57 8.16
N ASP A 64 -7.51 -7.23 7.20
CA ASP A 64 -7.01 -8.48 6.63
C ASP A 64 -6.27 -8.19 5.30
N PRO A 65 -4.95 -8.36 5.22
CA PRO A 65 -4.20 -8.13 4.00
C PRO A 65 -4.59 -9.08 2.86
N LEU A 66 -5.08 -10.30 3.14
CA LEU A 66 -5.50 -11.24 2.10
C LEU A 66 -6.90 -10.92 1.51
N ASP A 67 -7.64 -10.02 2.15
CA ASP A 67 -8.95 -9.54 1.66
C ASP A 67 -8.81 -8.23 0.85
N GLU A 68 -7.60 -7.66 0.79
CA GLU A 68 -7.32 -6.50 -0.05
C GLU A 68 -7.26 -6.91 -1.52
N ARG A 69 -7.80 -6.05 -2.40
CA ARG A 69 -7.77 -6.28 -3.86
C ARG A 69 -6.35 -6.51 -4.35
N GLU A 70 -5.39 -5.80 -3.77
CA GLU A 70 -3.99 -5.88 -4.13
C GLU A 70 -3.35 -7.23 -3.82
N ALA A 71 -3.87 -8.00 -2.85
CA ALA A 71 -3.39 -9.36 -2.62
C ALA A 71 -3.67 -10.29 -3.80
N ALA A 72 -4.76 -10.05 -4.55
CA ALA A 72 -5.11 -10.79 -5.75
C ALA A 72 -4.45 -10.24 -7.02
N GLU A 73 -4.34 -8.92 -7.14
CA GLU A 73 -3.88 -8.25 -8.37
C GLU A 73 -2.37 -8.02 -8.43
N GLY A 74 -1.69 -8.07 -7.27
CA GLY A 74 -0.29 -7.68 -7.14
C GLY A 74 -0.10 -6.16 -7.16
N ARG A 75 0.90 -5.65 -6.45
CA ARG A 75 1.27 -4.23 -6.47
C ARG A 75 2.75 -4.01 -6.20
N GLU A 76 3.33 -2.96 -6.78
CA GLU A 76 4.64 -2.51 -6.31
C GLU A 76 4.52 -1.85 -4.93
N VAL A 77 5.42 -2.22 -4.02
CA VAL A 77 5.53 -1.59 -2.70
C VAL A 77 5.81 -0.09 -2.90
N ASN A 78 4.94 0.76 -2.33
CA ASN A 78 4.92 2.23 -2.43
C ASN A 78 4.12 2.86 -3.59
N GLU A 79 3.50 2.08 -4.50
CA GLU A 79 2.39 2.59 -5.31
C GLU A 79 1.10 2.59 -4.49
N THR A 80 1.09 3.44 -3.47
CA THR A 80 -0.10 3.69 -2.67
C THR A 80 -0.99 4.73 -3.34
N GLY A 81 -2.27 4.77 -2.97
CA GLY A 81 -3.16 5.89 -3.33
C GLY A 81 -2.58 7.26 -2.94
N ALA A 82 -1.76 7.33 -1.88
CA ALA A 82 -1.07 8.56 -1.48
C ALA A 82 0.04 8.98 -2.47
N THR A 83 0.82 8.04 -2.99
CA THR A 83 1.81 8.32 -4.05
C THR A 83 1.12 8.80 -5.33
N SER A 84 0.01 8.17 -5.70
CA SER A 84 -0.82 8.57 -6.84
C SER A 84 -1.42 9.96 -6.63
N ALA A 85 -1.97 10.25 -5.45
CA ALA A 85 -2.47 11.58 -5.09
C ALA A 85 -1.36 12.65 -5.12
N ALA A 86 -0.17 12.34 -4.63
CA ALA A 86 0.97 13.26 -4.66
C ALA A 86 1.44 13.54 -6.10
N LYS A 87 1.45 12.53 -6.98
CA LYS A 87 1.70 12.70 -8.43
C LYS A 87 0.63 13.61 -9.05
N ALA A 88 -0.65 13.40 -8.73
CA ALA A 88 -1.77 14.22 -9.18
C ALA A 88 -1.60 15.71 -8.81
N MET A 89 -1.34 15.97 -7.53
CA MET A 89 -1.18 17.33 -7.00
C MET A 89 0.02 18.07 -7.63
N LYS A 90 1.12 17.36 -7.89
CA LYS A 90 2.28 17.92 -8.61
C LYS A 90 1.94 18.28 -10.05
N ALA A 91 1.18 17.44 -10.75
CA ALA A 91 0.74 17.71 -12.11
C ALA A 91 -0.22 18.90 -12.17
N ALA A 92 -1.20 18.95 -11.26
CA ALA A 92 -2.16 20.05 -11.12
C ALA A 92 -1.44 21.39 -10.92
N ARG A 93 -0.45 21.43 -10.02
CA ARG A 93 0.32 22.65 -9.75
C ARG A 93 1.12 23.13 -10.94
N ARG A 94 1.76 22.23 -11.71
CA ARG A 94 2.49 22.60 -12.94
C ARG A 94 1.57 23.18 -14.01
N LEU A 95 0.34 22.67 -14.11
CA LEU A 95 -0.66 23.18 -15.05
C LEU A 95 -1.17 24.57 -14.65
N LEU A 96 -1.43 24.79 -13.35
CA LEU A 96 -1.83 26.09 -12.80
C LEU A 96 -0.72 27.15 -12.89
N ASP A 97 0.56 26.77 -12.67
CA ASP A 97 1.71 27.68 -12.82
C ASP A 97 1.99 28.05 -14.28
N SER A 98 1.47 27.30 -15.25
CA SER A 98 1.54 27.71 -16.65
C SER A 98 0.52 28.81 -16.91
N VAL A 99 0.97 30.06 -16.82
CA VAL A 99 0.21 31.28 -17.14
C VAL A 99 -0.41 31.25 -18.56
N ALA A 100 -0.02 30.27 -19.38
CA ALA A 100 -0.53 30.01 -20.72
C ALA A 100 -1.91 29.31 -20.77
N PHE A 101 -2.40 28.72 -19.68
CA PHE A 101 -3.49 27.73 -19.73
C PHE A 101 -4.77 28.12 -18.95
N VAL A 102 -4.91 29.37 -18.52
CA VAL A 102 -6.14 29.88 -17.89
C VAL A 102 -6.45 31.32 -18.31
N ALA A 103 -5.91 31.73 -19.46
CA ALA A 103 -6.09 33.08 -19.97
C ALA A 103 -7.48 33.30 -20.57
N LYS A 104 -8.18 32.22 -20.98
CA LYS A 104 -9.49 32.26 -21.62
C LYS A 104 -10.45 31.26 -21.01
N GLU A 105 -11.75 31.55 -21.17
CA GLU A 105 -12.83 30.67 -20.75
C GLU A 105 -12.74 29.32 -21.49
N GLY A 106 -12.66 28.22 -20.72
CA GLY A 106 -12.55 26.86 -21.24
C GLY A 106 -11.14 26.25 -21.20
N ASP A 107 -10.09 27.02 -20.95
CA ASP A 107 -8.71 26.50 -20.87
C ASP A 107 -8.50 25.55 -19.67
N THR A 108 -9.40 25.57 -18.68
CA THR A 108 -9.38 24.62 -17.56
C THR A 108 -9.78 23.20 -17.95
N ARG A 109 -10.44 22.97 -19.10
CA ARG A 109 -10.98 21.66 -19.49
C ARG A 109 -9.91 20.57 -19.65
N PRO A 110 -8.76 20.82 -20.29
CA PRO A 110 -7.68 19.83 -20.36
C PRO A 110 -7.03 19.54 -19.00
N VAL A 111 -7.01 20.53 -18.09
CA VAL A 111 -6.53 20.36 -16.70
C VAL A 111 -7.47 19.44 -15.92
N ILE A 112 -8.78 19.68 -16.03
CA ILE A 112 -9.82 18.82 -15.44
C ILE A 112 -9.71 17.40 -15.99
N LYS A 113 -9.56 17.23 -17.31
CA LYS A 113 -9.35 15.90 -17.91
C LYS A 113 -8.09 15.18 -17.39
N ALA A 114 -7.00 15.90 -17.16
CA ALA A 114 -5.78 15.33 -16.60
C ALA A 114 -5.95 14.94 -15.12
N LEU A 115 -6.68 15.74 -14.34
CA LEU A 115 -7.07 15.41 -12.96
C LEU A 115 -7.98 14.18 -12.94
N ASP A 116 -9.00 14.14 -13.79
CA ASP A 116 -9.94 13.03 -13.90
C ASP A 116 -9.25 11.72 -14.29
N ALA A 117 -8.22 11.75 -15.14
CA ALA A 117 -7.44 10.57 -15.47
C ALA A 117 -6.65 10.02 -14.27
N VAL A 118 -6.22 10.89 -13.35
CA VAL A 118 -5.49 10.48 -12.14
C VAL A 118 -6.45 10.03 -11.04
N ILE A 119 -7.63 10.65 -10.93
CA ILE A 119 -8.65 10.31 -9.93
C ILE A 119 -9.45 9.06 -10.36
N GLY A 120 -9.82 8.97 -11.64
CA GLY A 120 -10.64 7.90 -12.20
C GLY A 120 -9.89 6.60 -12.48
N GLY A 121 -8.55 6.61 -12.47
CA GLY A 121 -7.71 5.41 -12.56
C GLY A 121 -7.64 4.58 -11.27
N GLY A 122 -8.35 5.00 -10.20
CA GLY A 122 -8.38 4.33 -8.89
C GLY A 122 -9.59 3.45 -8.62
N ALA A 123 -10.42 3.15 -9.63
CA ALA A 123 -11.55 2.24 -9.48
C ALA A 123 -11.64 1.28 -10.68
N GLN A 124 -11.01 0.13 -10.56
CA GLN A 124 -11.43 -1.11 -11.19
C GLN A 124 -11.40 -2.22 -10.15
#